data_AF-A0A914D4S0-F1
#
_entry.id   AF-A0A914D4S0-F1
#
_cell.length_a   1.000
_cell.length_b   1.000
_cell.length_c   1.000
_cell.angle_alpha   90.00
_cell.angle_beta   90.00
_cell.angle_gamma   90.00
#
_symmetry.space_group_name_H-M   'P 1'
#
loop_
_entity.id
_entity.type
_entity.pdbx_description
1 polymer ?
#
loop_
_entity_poly.entity_id
_entity_poly.type
_entity_poly.pdbx_seq_one_letter_code
_entity_poly.pdbx_strand_id
1 'polypeptide(L)'
;IIEGNTNTKSAVLRVLDGCIIGKFIRLIPVSEAIRTVCMRFELYGCTYKDSLVSYSMPDGSFADGLDLKDTSYDGVHEPNGTLSEGLGKLYDGILGKDNFEKYPYEWLGWRKDAYGPKLTIHFKFASRQNISAILLHTSNFLKHSAQVFRQARVYFSSSDENLYSPRIVRFEYEPDKNFETARWVRIPVPNRLAKKLKIELTFAHEADWLLISEVKFETGNIPFNFNDEDQEENELEIDSRLTGNSLTYFAVGDRNDEYSKWVAIGILAAFLFGMSTIAVLLYLLCWCKKPPPAKTAPTVYEKPEVQMMILPQNSVKRVSMNTYRTTLDHFDHSLIEKVPLRSVSVASSEYADPDCDK
;
A
#
# COMPACT_ATOMS: atom_id res chain seq x y z
N ILE A 1 10.89 32.98 -1.54
CA ILE A 1 12.13 33.53 -0.92
C ILE A 1 12.66 32.44 -0.01
N ILE A 2 13.95 32.10 -0.11
CA ILE A 2 14.58 31.10 0.78
C ILE A 2 15.40 31.85 1.81
N GLU A 3 15.14 31.62 3.10
CA GLU A 3 15.90 32.27 4.17
C GLU A 3 17.35 31.79 4.19
N GLY A 4 18.28 32.73 3.99
CA GLY A 4 19.72 32.49 3.98
C GLY A 4 20.38 32.51 5.36
N ASN A 5 21.68 32.80 5.38
CA ASN A 5 22.49 32.82 6.59
C ASN A 5 22.26 34.09 7.42
N THR A 6 22.26 33.94 8.75
CA THR A 6 22.26 35.05 9.72
C THR A 6 23.67 35.48 10.14
N ASN A 7 24.70 34.69 9.81
CA ASN A 7 26.10 34.96 10.12
C ASN A 7 27.04 34.43 9.01
N THR A 8 28.33 34.75 9.08
CA THR A 8 29.32 34.44 8.04
C THR A 8 29.99 33.08 8.15
N LYS A 9 29.74 32.32 9.22
CA LYS A 9 30.48 31.08 9.56
C LYS A 9 29.65 29.80 9.41
N SER A 10 28.38 29.82 9.79
CA SER A 10 27.54 28.63 9.78
C SER A 10 26.94 28.38 8.40
N ALA A 11 26.97 27.13 7.95
CA ALA A 11 26.14 26.69 6.82
C ALA A 11 24.67 26.59 7.27
N VAL A 12 23.75 26.94 6.37
CA VAL A 12 22.31 26.78 6.58
C VAL A 12 21.80 25.81 5.54
N LEU A 13 21.27 24.67 5.98
CA LEU A 13 20.60 23.71 5.11
C LEU A 13 19.12 24.11 4.98
N ARG A 14 18.65 24.20 3.73
CA ARG A 14 17.23 24.41 3.41
C ARG A 14 16.77 23.25 2.55
N VAL A 15 15.84 22.47 3.08
CA VAL A 15 15.14 21.43 2.32
C VAL A 15 14.07 22.14 1.49
N LEU A 16 14.04 21.84 0.20
CA LEU A 16 13.03 22.36 -0.71
C LEU A 16 11.78 21.48 -0.64
N ASP A 17 10.62 22.10 -0.72
CA ASP A 17 9.35 21.39 -0.87
C ASP A 17 9.26 20.93 -2.34
N GLY A 18 9.62 19.67 -2.59
CA GLY A 18 9.70 19.08 -3.93
C GLY A 18 11.11 19.09 -4.53
N CYS A 19 11.29 18.28 -5.57
CA CYS A 19 12.55 18.23 -6.32
C CYS A 19 12.55 19.26 -7.46
N ILE A 20 13.71 19.84 -7.76
CA ILE A 20 13.91 20.69 -8.93
C ILE A 20 14.71 19.89 -9.95
N ILE A 21 14.11 19.62 -11.12
CA ILE A 21 14.77 18.94 -12.23
C ILE A 21 15.33 20.02 -13.16
N GLY A 22 16.65 20.08 -13.33
CA GLY A 22 17.24 21.09 -14.19
C GLY A 22 18.73 20.91 -14.44
N LYS A 23 19.19 21.39 -15.60
CA LYS A 23 20.62 21.43 -15.97
C LYS A 23 21.34 22.67 -15.42
N PHE A 24 20.61 23.76 -15.21
CA PHE A 24 21.15 25.03 -14.74
C PHE A 24 20.29 25.56 -13.60
N ILE A 25 20.92 25.97 -12.50
CA ILE A 25 20.25 26.59 -11.35
C ILE A 25 20.82 28.00 -11.19
N ARG A 26 19.93 28.98 -11.08
CA ARG A 26 20.30 30.38 -10.82
C ARG A 26 19.88 30.77 -9.40
N LEU A 27 20.85 31.13 -8.58
CA LEU A 27 20.63 31.68 -7.24
C LEU A 27 20.72 33.19 -7.30
N ILE A 28 19.64 33.88 -6.92
CA ILE A 28 19.56 35.34 -6.91
C ILE A 28 19.64 35.81 -5.46
N PRO A 29 20.75 36.44 -5.02
CA PRO A 29 20.86 36.94 -3.66
C PRO A 29 19.90 38.11 -3.43
N VAL A 30 19.14 38.04 -2.33
CA VAL A 30 18.26 39.12 -1.86
C VAL A 30 18.71 39.50 -0.46
N SER A 31 18.95 40.79 -0.22
CA SER A 31 19.29 41.33 1.10
C SER A 31 18.54 42.62 1.34
N GLU A 32 18.00 42.78 2.54
CA GLU A 32 17.40 44.04 2.99
C GLU A 32 18.46 45.09 3.32
N ALA A 33 19.68 44.66 3.64
CA ALA A 33 20.79 45.54 3.96
C ALA A 33 21.59 45.91 2.70
N ILE A 34 22.02 47.17 2.60
CA ILE A 34 22.84 47.71 1.48
C ILE A 34 24.30 47.22 1.46
N ARG A 35 24.57 46.03 2.00
CA ARG A 35 25.92 45.47 2.15
C ARG A 35 26.24 44.56 0.97
N THR A 36 27.52 44.39 0.67
CA THR A 36 27.96 43.40 -0.32
C THR A 36 27.54 42.00 0.10
N VAL A 37 26.83 41.29 -0.78
CA VAL A 37 26.40 39.92 -0.53
C VAL A 37 27.51 38.96 -0.94
N CYS A 38 27.87 38.04 -0.04
CA CYS A 38 28.80 36.95 -0.30
C CYS A 38 28.05 35.63 -0.18
N MET A 39 28.30 34.68 -1.09
CA MET A 39 27.62 33.39 -1.10
C MET A 39 28.62 32.26 -1.33
N ARG A 40 28.48 31.21 -0.51
CA ARG A 40 29.04 29.87 -0.75
C ARG A 40 27.87 28.92 -0.58
N PHE A 41 27.65 28.04 -1.54
CA PHE A 41 26.53 27.12 -1.51
C PHE A 41 26.96 25.74 -2.00
N GLU A 42 26.16 24.75 -1.63
CA GLU A 42 26.28 23.37 -2.05
C GLU A 42 24.89 22.89 -2.45
N LEU A 43 24.80 22.06 -3.48
CA LEU A 43 23.53 21.50 -3.94
C LEU A 43 23.48 20.01 -3.60
N TYR A 44 22.45 19.62 -2.87
CA TYR A 44 22.19 18.23 -2.55
C TYR A 44 21.13 17.69 -3.50
N GLY A 45 21.44 16.58 -4.17
CA GLY A 45 20.54 15.96 -5.13
C GLY A 45 21.06 14.61 -5.61
N CYS A 46 20.40 14.06 -6.62
CA CYS A 46 20.82 12.84 -7.31
C CYS A 46 20.90 13.08 -8.82
N THR A 47 21.62 12.22 -9.54
CA THR A 47 21.60 12.27 -11.00
C THR A 47 20.20 11.94 -11.49
N TYR A 48 19.59 12.88 -12.22
CA TYR A 48 18.34 12.63 -12.92
C TYR A 48 18.63 11.73 -14.12
N LYS A 49 18.37 10.43 -13.95
CA LYS A 49 18.56 9.41 -15.00
C LYS A 49 17.36 9.28 -15.93
N ASP A 50 16.31 10.04 -15.65
CA ASP A 50 15.08 9.88 -16.39
C ASP A 50 15.14 10.55 -17.74
N SER A 51 14.44 9.92 -18.66
CA SER A 51 14.42 10.29 -20.07
C SER A 51 13.17 11.07 -20.44
N LEU A 52 12.15 11.11 -19.57
CA LEU A 52 10.95 11.88 -19.79
C LEU A 52 11.26 13.38 -19.74
N VAL A 53 10.88 14.10 -20.79
CA VAL A 53 11.06 15.55 -20.92
C VAL A 53 9.78 16.27 -20.59
N SER A 54 8.65 15.78 -21.10
CA SER A 54 7.35 16.39 -20.87
C SER A 54 6.23 15.38 -21.03
N TYR A 55 5.12 15.66 -20.38
CA TYR A 55 3.83 15.05 -20.68
C TYR A 55 2.80 16.12 -21.04
N SER A 56 1.86 15.75 -21.89
CA SER A 56 0.75 16.62 -22.29
C SER A 56 -0.57 15.89 -22.11
N MET A 57 -1.53 16.56 -21.47
CA MET A 57 -2.81 15.97 -21.11
C MET A 57 -3.83 17.07 -20.77
N PRO A 58 -5.13 16.77 -20.76
CA PRO A 58 -6.12 17.67 -20.17
C PRO A 58 -5.80 17.93 -18.69
N ASP A 59 -5.95 19.17 -18.24
CA ASP A 59 -5.81 19.49 -16.83
C ASP A 59 -6.86 18.75 -15.98
N GLY A 60 -6.56 18.61 -14.69
CA GLY A 60 -7.45 17.96 -13.75
C GLY A 60 -8.75 18.74 -13.53
N SER A 61 -9.75 18.04 -12.99
CA SER A 61 -11.06 18.60 -12.70
C SER A 61 -11.10 19.19 -11.29
N PHE A 62 -11.66 20.38 -11.16
CA PHE A 62 -12.12 20.91 -9.88
C PHE A 62 -13.60 20.56 -9.72
N ALA A 63 -13.93 19.61 -8.84
CA ALA A 63 -15.32 19.26 -8.54
C ALA A 63 -15.47 18.73 -7.11
N ASP A 64 -16.69 18.82 -6.58
CA ASP A 64 -17.04 18.37 -5.23
C ASP A 64 -16.19 19.00 -4.12
N GLY A 65 -15.66 20.21 -4.37
CA GLY A 65 -14.77 20.92 -3.47
C GLY A 65 -13.33 20.38 -3.45
N LEU A 66 -13.00 19.42 -4.31
CA LEU A 66 -11.69 18.81 -4.46
C LEU A 66 -10.96 19.44 -5.65
N ASP A 67 -9.76 19.96 -5.39
CA ASP A 67 -8.86 20.44 -6.44
C ASP A 67 -7.89 19.34 -6.85
N LEU A 68 -8.20 18.68 -7.96
CA LEU A 68 -7.46 17.55 -8.51
C LEU A 68 -6.66 17.95 -9.76
N LYS A 69 -6.32 19.24 -9.86
CA LYS A 69 -5.50 19.82 -10.94
C LYS A 69 -4.01 19.58 -10.77
N ASP A 70 -3.27 19.76 -11.86
CA ASP A 70 -1.81 19.72 -11.84
C ASP A 70 -1.22 21.06 -11.37
N THR A 71 -1.33 21.34 -10.06
CA THR A 71 -0.89 22.61 -9.48
C THR A 71 0.63 22.83 -9.52
N SER A 72 1.42 21.77 -9.71
CA SER A 72 2.88 21.82 -9.83
C SER A 72 3.36 21.77 -11.28
N TYR A 73 2.45 21.81 -12.27
CA TYR A 73 2.82 21.75 -13.66
C TYR A 73 3.67 22.95 -14.07
N ASP A 74 4.85 22.70 -14.62
CA ASP A 74 5.84 23.72 -14.99
C ASP A 74 5.80 24.13 -16.48
N GLY A 75 4.90 23.51 -17.24
CA GLY A 75 4.72 23.74 -18.68
C GLY A 75 3.70 24.82 -19.02
N VAL A 76 3.13 24.69 -20.22
CA VAL A 76 2.15 25.62 -20.78
C VAL A 76 0.73 25.16 -20.45
N HIS A 77 -0.06 26.07 -19.91
CA HIS A 77 -1.51 25.90 -19.77
C HIS A 77 -2.19 26.47 -21.02
N GLU A 78 -2.65 25.58 -21.90
CA GLU A 78 -3.34 25.95 -23.12
C GLU A 78 -4.75 26.50 -22.82
N PRO A 79 -5.26 27.47 -23.60
CA PRO A 79 -6.60 28.05 -23.39
C PRO A 79 -7.75 27.02 -23.48
N ASN A 80 -7.50 25.88 -24.12
CA ASN A 80 -8.47 24.78 -24.24
C ASN A 80 -8.52 23.86 -23.00
N GLY A 81 -7.76 24.18 -21.93
CA GLY A 81 -7.69 23.37 -20.72
C GLY A 81 -6.72 22.18 -20.80
N THR A 82 -5.82 22.17 -21.78
CA THR A 82 -4.77 21.15 -21.91
C THR A 82 -3.45 21.67 -21.36
N LEU A 83 -2.69 20.80 -20.72
CA LEU A 83 -1.32 21.01 -20.27
C LEU A 83 -0.36 20.50 -21.33
N SER A 84 0.66 21.27 -21.69
CA SER A 84 1.64 20.90 -22.71
C SER A 84 3.08 21.31 -22.37
N GLU A 85 4.05 20.52 -22.86
CA GLU A 85 5.50 20.83 -22.81
C GLU A 85 6.09 21.05 -21.39
N GLY A 86 5.54 20.40 -20.36
CA GLY A 86 6.08 20.40 -19.00
C GLY A 86 5.94 19.08 -18.26
N LEU A 87 6.35 19.11 -17.00
CA LEU A 87 6.23 18.08 -15.97
C LEU A 87 5.49 18.64 -14.75
N GLY A 88 5.07 17.78 -13.85
CA GLY A 88 4.25 18.13 -12.69
C GLY A 88 3.94 16.88 -11.87
N LYS A 89 2.73 16.81 -11.29
CA LYS A 89 2.35 15.76 -10.33
C LYS A 89 2.54 14.33 -10.83
N LEU A 90 2.31 14.06 -12.12
CA LEU A 90 2.45 12.70 -12.64
C LEU A 90 3.89 12.16 -12.64
N TYR A 91 4.88 13.02 -12.34
CA TYR A 91 6.30 12.70 -12.39
C TYR A 91 7.13 13.31 -11.24
N ASP A 92 6.50 13.67 -10.11
CA ASP A 92 7.16 14.38 -9.01
C ASP A 92 7.70 13.46 -7.89
N GLY A 93 7.41 12.16 -7.95
CA GLY A 93 7.81 11.16 -6.95
C GLY A 93 6.81 10.98 -5.80
N ILE A 94 5.68 11.71 -5.79
CA ILE A 94 4.70 11.69 -4.71
C ILE A 94 3.59 10.67 -5.02
N LEU A 95 3.46 9.68 -4.14
CA LEU A 95 2.37 8.70 -4.22
C LEU A 95 1.17 9.18 -3.43
N GLY A 96 0.03 9.26 -4.10
CA GLY A 96 -1.23 9.64 -3.48
C GLY A 96 -1.73 8.59 -2.48
N LYS A 97 -2.20 9.05 -1.32
CA LYS A 97 -2.80 8.18 -0.30
C LYS A 97 -4.21 7.72 -0.72
N ASP A 98 -4.66 6.58 -0.18
CA ASP A 98 -5.96 5.96 -0.49
C ASP A 98 -7.14 6.92 -0.37
N ASN A 99 -7.20 7.69 0.72
CA ASN A 99 -8.25 8.68 0.92
C ASN A 99 -7.88 10.01 0.27
N PHE A 100 -8.26 10.15 -1.01
CA PHE A 100 -8.03 11.36 -1.78
C PHE A 100 -8.88 12.56 -1.33
N GLU A 101 -9.98 12.38 -0.57
CA GLU A 101 -10.74 13.50 -0.01
C GLU A 101 -9.89 14.30 0.99
N LYS A 102 -9.08 13.58 1.78
CA LYS A 102 -8.22 14.17 2.80
C LYS A 102 -6.97 14.82 2.20
N TYR A 103 -6.47 14.26 1.10
CA TYR A 103 -5.24 14.68 0.44
C TYR A 103 -5.42 14.82 -1.08
N PRO A 104 -6.34 15.69 -1.55
CA PRO A 104 -6.65 15.81 -2.98
C PRO A 104 -5.46 16.34 -3.78
N TYR A 105 -4.60 17.13 -3.15
CA TYR A 105 -3.43 17.72 -3.79
C TYR A 105 -2.36 16.67 -4.21
N GLU A 106 -2.38 15.46 -3.64
CA GLU A 106 -1.49 14.35 -4.04
C GLU A 106 -2.00 13.59 -5.27
N TRP A 107 -3.19 13.93 -5.77
CA TRP A 107 -3.84 13.24 -6.88
C TRP A 107 -4.10 14.20 -8.04
N LEU A 108 -4.08 13.61 -9.23
CA LEU A 108 -4.56 14.25 -10.44
C LEU A 108 -5.77 13.49 -10.96
N GLY A 109 -6.87 14.20 -11.17
CA GLY A 109 -8.19 13.57 -11.31
C GLY A 109 -9.00 14.13 -12.44
N TRP A 110 -9.64 13.24 -13.19
CA TRP A 110 -10.55 13.60 -14.27
C TRP A 110 -11.93 13.05 -14.00
N ARG A 111 -12.93 13.92 -14.07
CA ARG A 111 -14.34 13.50 -13.97
C ARG A 111 -14.86 13.10 -15.34
N LYS A 112 -15.47 11.90 -15.40
CA LYS A 112 -16.00 11.29 -16.62
C LYS A 112 -17.03 12.18 -17.32
N ASP A 113 -17.85 12.90 -16.56
CA ASP A 113 -18.90 13.77 -17.11
C ASP A 113 -18.33 15.00 -17.83
N ALA A 114 -17.17 15.48 -17.37
CA ALA A 114 -16.51 16.66 -17.91
C ALA A 114 -15.64 16.32 -19.12
N TYR A 115 -14.91 15.21 -19.05
CA TYR A 115 -13.93 14.83 -20.08
C TYR A 115 -14.45 13.80 -21.09
N GLY A 116 -15.43 12.98 -20.69
CA GLY A 116 -15.91 11.84 -21.44
C GLY A 116 -15.29 10.51 -20.99
N PRO A 117 -15.55 9.42 -21.74
CA PRO A 117 -15.26 8.05 -21.28
C PRO A 117 -13.79 7.63 -21.42
N LYS A 118 -12.94 8.45 -22.03
CA LYS A 118 -11.55 8.12 -22.35
C LYS A 118 -10.66 9.30 -22.04
N LEU A 119 -9.54 9.08 -21.35
CA LEU A 119 -8.47 10.02 -21.06
C LEU A 119 -7.27 9.76 -21.98
N THR A 120 -6.69 10.80 -22.58
CA THR A 120 -5.45 10.66 -23.38
C THR A 120 -4.32 11.45 -22.76
N ILE A 121 -3.18 10.79 -22.54
CA ILE A 121 -1.95 11.37 -22.02
C ILE A 121 -0.83 11.10 -23.02
N HIS A 122 -0.09 12.14 -23.39
CA HIS A 122 1.07 12.07 -24.27
C HIS A 122 2.34 12.24 -23.44
N PHE A 123 3.38 11.48 -23.77
CA PHE A 123 4.69 11.56 -23.14
C PHE A 123 5.76 11.72 -24.22
N LYS A 124 6.75 12.54 -23.94
CA LYS A 124 7.87 12.85 -24.84
C LYS A 124 9.18 12.60 -24.10
N PHE A 125 10.03 11.78 -24.70
CA PHE A 125 11.34 11.43 -24.16
C PHE A 125 12.46 12.20 -24.87
N ALA A 126 13.53 12.50 -24.14
CA ALA A 126 14.70 13.21 -24.66
C ALA A 126 15.40 12.40 -25.76
N SER A 127 15.54 11.09 -25.52
CA SER A 127 16.13 10.11 -26.43
C SER A 127 15.17 8.94 -26.63
N ARG A 128 15.42 8.12 -27.65
CA ARG A 128 14.65 6.89 -27.87
C ARG A 128 14.87 5.94 -26.69
N GLN A 129 13.78 5.54 -26.04
CA GLN A 129 13.79 4.63 -24.90
C GLN A 129 13.24 3.27 -25.27
N ASN A 130 13.84 2.20 -24.75
CA ASN A 130 13.30 0.85 -24.89
C ASN A 130 12.38 0.52 -23.71
N ILE A 131 11.07 0.68 -23.91
CA ILE A 131 10.07 0.53 -22.84
C ILE A 131 9.67 -0.93 -22.70
N SER A 132 9.89 -1.49 -21.51
CA SER A 132 9.54 -2.86 -21.10
C SER A 132 8.26 -2.93 -20.28
N ALA A 133 7.93 -1.86 -19.54
CA ALA A 133 6.62 -1.71 -18.91
C ALA A 133 6.32 -0.25 -18.59
N ILE A 134 5.04 0.02 -18.39
CA ILE A 134 4.53 1.32 -17.94
C ILE A 134 3.76 1.06 -16.65
N LEU A 135 4.04 1.83 -15.61
CA LEU A 135 3.40 1.71 -14.32
C LEU A 135 2.60 2.98 -14.05
N LEU A 136 1.33 2.81 -13.70
CA LEU A 136 0.44 3.91 -13.34
C LEU A 136 0.01 3.71 -11.89
N HIS A 137 0.28 4.69 -11.03
CA HIS A 137 -0.21 4.69 -9.65
C HIS A 137 -1.62 5.29 -9.63
N THR A 138 -2.57 4.48 -9.22
CA THR A 138 -3.97 4.64 -9.58
C THR A 138 -4.84 4.43 -8.34
N SER A 139 -5.83 5.29 -8.11
CA SER A 139 -6.76 5.15 -6.97
C SER A 139 -7.86 4.14 -7.27
N ASN A 140 -8.33 3.44 -6.23
CA ASN A 140 -9.50 2.57 -6.29
C ASN A 140 -10.50 2.89 -5.17
N PHE A 141 -10.64 4.16 -4.82
CA PHE A 141 -11.48 4.61 -3.71
C PHE A 141 -12.97 4.63 -4.10
N LEU A 142 -13.63 3.48 -3.91
CA LEU A 142 -15.00 3.21 -4.36
C LEU A 142 -16.06 4.10 -3.71
N LYS A 143 -15.82 4.58 -2.48
CA LYS A 143 -16.74 5.44 -1.75
C LYS A 143 -17.10 6.73 -2.51
N HIS A 144 -16.20 7.23 -3.37
CA HIS A 144 -16.45 8.38 -4.27
C HIS A 144 -16.40 7.99 -5.75
N SER A 145 -16.79 6.76 -6.08
CA SER A 145 -16.84 6.28 -7.47
C SER A 145 -15.52 6.43 -8.23
N ALA A 146 -14.37 6.42 -7.53
CA ALA A 146 -13.06 6.37 -8.14
C ALA A 146 -12.63 4.92 -8.33
N GLN A 147 -12.29 4.55 -9.55
CA GLN A 147 -11.80 3.20 -9.86
C GLN A 147 -10.61 3.25 -10.82
N VAL A 148 -9.85 2.17 -10.80
CA VAL A 148 -8.84 1.89 -11.81
C VAL A 148 -9.48 1.87 -13.20
N PHE A 149 -8.77 2.38 -14.22
CA PHE A 149 -9.22 2.34 -15.61
C PHE A 149 -9.50 0.89 -16.06
N ARG A 150 -10.47 0.70 -16.96
CA ARG A 150 -10.84 -0.63 -17.50
C ARG A 150 -9.87 -1.11 -18.58
N GLN A 151 -9.42 -0.20 -19.44
CA GLN A 151 -8.57 -0.53 -20.57
C GLN A 151 -7.54 0.58 -20.81
N ALA A 152 -6.30 0.21 -21.07
CA ALA A 152 -5.25 1.08 -21.55
C ALA A 152 -4.84 0.70 -22.98
N ARG A 153 -4.78 1.68 -23.87
CA ARG A 153 -4.23 1.54 -25.22
C ARG A 153 -2.99 2.40 -25.33
N VAL A 154 -1.87 1.76 -25.62
CA VAL A 154 -0.57 2.41 -25.67
C VAL A 154 -0.08 2.44 -27.11
N TYR A 155 0.18 3.64 -27.60
CA TYR A 155 0.70 3.92 -28.93
C TYR A 155 2.14 4.42 -28.80
N PHE A 156 3.01 3.94 -29.68
CA PHE A 156 4.44 4.22 -29.65
C PHE A 156 4.85 4.93 -30.95
N SER A 157 5.73 5.92 -30.85
CA SER A 157 6.39 6.54 -32.00
C SER A 157 7.89 6.60 -31.74
N SER A 158 8.70 6.17 -32.71
CA SER A 158 10.16 6.18 -32.66
C SER A 158 10.77 7.52 -33.11
N SER A 159 9.96 8.39 -33.72
CA SER A 159 10.37 9.69 -34.27
C SER A 159 9.70 10.84 -33.48
N ASP A 160 10.19 12.06 -33.72
CA ASP A 160 9.52 13.28 -33.25
C ASP A 160 8.30 13.63 -34.09
N GLU A 161 8.05 12.93 -35.19
CA GLU A 161 6.81 13.09 -35.93
C GLU A 161 5.60 12.54 -35.15
N ASN A 162 4.42 13.09 -35.40
CA ASN A 162 3.16 12.65 -34.79
C ASN A 162 2.62 11.35 -35.41
N LEU A 163 3.50 10.52 -35.97
CA LEU A 163 3.15 9.25 -36.58
C LEU A 163 3.31 8.12 -35.55
N TYR A 164 2.20 7.56 -35.10
CA TYR A 164 2.22 6.44 -34.17
C TYR A 164 2.23 5.11 -34.93
N SER A 165 2.99 4.13 -34.44
CA SER A 165 3.00 2.78 -34.97
C SER A 165 1.60 2.16 -34.90
N PRO A 166 1.16 1.42 -35.95
CA PRO A 166 -0.13 0.74 -35.96
C PRO A 166 -0.20 -0.42 -34.95
N ARG A 167 0.96 -0.97 -34.58
CA ARG A 167 1.06 -2.02 -33.57
C ARG A 167 0.96 -1.39 -32.17
N ILE A 168 -0.24 -1.36 -31.60
CA ILE A 168 -0.48 -0.83 -30.25
C ILE A 168 -0.46 -1.95 -29.20
N VAL A 169 -0.16 -1.59 -27.94
CA VAL A 169 -0.37 -2.48 -26.80
C VAL A 169 -1.75 -2.21 -26.23
N ARG A 170 -2.57 -3.25 -26.10
CA ARG A 170 -3.87 -3.20 -25.43
C ARG A 170 -3.75 -3.96 -24.12
N PHE A 171 -4.12 -3.31 -23.04
CA PHE A 171 -4.14 -3.89 -21.71
C PHE A 171 -5.52 -3.69 -21.10
N GLU A 172 -6.10 -4.77 -20.58
CA GLU A 172 -7.39 -4.73 -19.89
C GLU A 172 -7.14 -5.01 -18.41
N TYR A 173 -7.81 -4.23 -17.57
CA TYR A 173 -7.73 -4.36 -16.12
C TYR A 173 -9.07 -4.86 -15.60
N GLU A 174 -9.02 -5.92 -14.80
CA GLU A 174 -10.20 -6.46 -14.14
C GLU A 174 -10.53 -5.58 -12.93
N PRO A 175 -11.77 -5.04 -12.86
CA PRO A 175 -12.13 -4.12 -11.78
C PRO A 175 -12.09 -4.85 -10.43
N ASP A 176 -11.32 -4.30 -9.50
CA ASP A 176 -11.26 -4.79 -8.13
C ASP A 176 -12.31 -4.06 -7.30
N LYS A 177 -13.36 -4.79 -6.89
CA LYS A 177 -14.43 -4.26 -6.03
C LYS A 177 -14.21 -4.56 -4.54
N ASN A 178 -13.14 -5.27 -4.20
CA ASN A 178 -12.89 -5.74 -2.84
C ASN A 178 -11.92 -4.84 -2.08
N PHE A 179 -10.87 -4.37 -2.74
CA PHE A 179 -9.81 -3.58 -2.10
C PHE A 179 -9.83 -2.14 -2.59
N GLU A 180 -10.15 -1.20 -1.70
CA GLU A 180 -10.21 0.24 -2.01
C GLU A 180 -8.85 0.97 -1.97
N THR A 181 -7.76 0.22 -1.88
CA THR A 181 -6.41 0.78 -1.77
C THR A 181 -5.88 1.23 -3.13
N ALA A 182 -5.16 2.35 -3.14
CA ALA A 182 -4.37 2.81 -4.26
C ALA A 182 -3.25 1.81 -4.57
N ARG A 183 -2.89 1.68 -5.86
CA ARG A 183 -1.93 0.67 -6.30
C ARG A 183 -1.24 1.02 -7.59
N TRP A 184 -0.11 0.36 -7.82
CA TRP A 184 0.57 0.35 -9.10
C TRP A 184 -0.07 -0.65 -10.05
N VAL A 185 -0.52 -0.15 -11.20
CA VAL A 185 -0.97 -0.98 -12.33
C VAL A 185 0.16 -1.04 -13.34
N ARG A 186 0.78 -2.22 -13.46
CA ARG A 186 1.88 -2.46 -14.41
C ARG A 186 1.34 -2.98 -15.73
N ILE A 187 1.49 -2.19 -16.78
CA ILE A 187 1.18 -2.52 -18.17
C ILE A 187 2.44 -3.10 -18.83
N PRO A 188 2.51 -4.40 -19.10
CA PRO A 188 3.67 -5.00 -19.76
C PRO A 188 3.76 -4.55 -21.22
N VAL A 189 4.97 -4.18 -21.65
CA VAL A 189 5.27 -3.77 -23.03
C VAL A 189 6.37 -4.69 -23.58
N PRO A 190 6.23 -5.25 -24.80
CA PRO A 190 7.24 -6.13 -25.35
C PRO A 190 8.43 -5.32 -25.91
N ASN A 191 9.24 -4.73 -25.02
CA ASN A 191 10.48 -4.00 -25.30
C ASN A 191 10.41 -3.13 -26.58
N ARG A 192 9.60 -2.06 -26.51
CA ARG A 192 9.36 -1.20 -27.67
C ARG A 192 10.12 0.10 -27.58
N LEU A 193 10.78 0.46 -28.68
CA LEU A 193 11.43 1.76 -28.83
C LEU A 193 10.39 2.87 -28.97
N ALA A 194 10.52 3.91 -28.14
CA ALA A 194 9.66 5.07 -28.14
C ALA A 194 10.46 6.35 -27.86
N LYS A 195 10.26 7.36 -28.70
CA LYS A 195 10.60 8.76 -28.43
C LYS A 195 9.36 9.55 -28.00
N LYS A 196 8.19 9.18 -28.53
CA LYS A 196 6.88 9.64 -28.07
C LYS A 196 5.98 8.46 -27.74
N LEU A 197 5.16 8.63 -26.72
CA LEU A 197 4.21 7.64 -26.25
C LEU A 197 2.86 8.31 -26.05
N LYS A 198 1.78 7.65 -26.43
CA LYS A 198 0.41 8.08 -26.14
C LYS A 198 -0.31 6.97 -25.43
N ILE A 199 -0.90 7.28 -24.28
CA ILE A 199 -1.71 6.35 -23.48
C ILE A 199 -3.14 6.84 -23.51
N GLU A 200 -4.05 6.01 -24.01
CA GLU A 200 -5.49 6.23 -23.95
C GLU A 200 -6.09 5.29 -22.90
N LEU A 201 -6.56 5.86 -21.79
CA LEU A 201 -7.19 5.16 -20.68
C LEU A 201 -8.70 5.26 -20.79
N THR A 202 -9.40 4.13 -20.74
CA THR A 202 -10.85 4.09 -20.72
C THR A 202 -11.34 3.93 -19.29
N PHE A 203 -12.27 4.79 -18.87
CA PHE A 203 -12.84 4.75 -17.53
C PHE A 203 -13.55 3.41 -17.27
N ALA A 204 -13.60 2.99 -16.01
CA ALA A 204 -14.47 1.89 -15.63
C ALA A 204 -15.95 2.25 -15.83
N HIS A 205 -16.79 1.22 -15.94
CA HIS A 205 -18.22 1.41 -16.23
C HIS A 205 -18.93 2.21 -15.14
N GLU A 206 -18.67 1.83 -13.88
CA GLU A 206 -19.28 2.39 -12.67
C GLU A 206 -18.45 3.52 -12.05
N ALA A 207 -17.34 3.92 -12.70
CA ALA A 207 -16.50 5.01 -12.19
C ALA A 207 -16.94 6.36 -12.75
N ASP A 208 -16.97 7.34 -11.87
CA ASP A 208 -17.15 8.76 -12.19
C ASP A 208 -15.79 9.48 -12.25
N TRP A 209 -14.80 8.93 -11.54
CA TRP A 209 -13.46 9.49 -11.40
C TRP A 209 -12.38 8.52 -11.86
N LEU A 210 -11.40 9.06 -12.58
CA LEU A 210 -10.11 8.42 -12.82
C LEU A 210 -9.04 9.28 -12.14
N LEU A 211 -8.26 8.68 -11.25
CA LEU A 211 -7.23 9.36 -10.46
C LEU A 211 -5.88 8.67 -10.68
N ILE A 212 -4.87 9.48 -11.01
CA ILE A 212 -3.49 9.04 -11.17
C ILE A 212 -2.61 9.99 -10.36
N SER A 213 -1.71 9.44 -9.54
CA SER A 213 -0.74 10.27 -8.83
C SER A 213 0.63 10.25 -9.48
N GLU A 214 1.03 9.12 -10.08
CA GLU A 214 2.41 8.93 -10.54
C GLU A 214 2.46 7.99 -11.75
N VAL A 215 3.41 8.24 -12.65
CA VAL A 215 3.71 7.40 -13.81
C VAL A 215 5.18 7.00 -13.78
N LYS A 216 5.48 5.73 -14.07
CA LYS A 216 6.87 5.25 -14.20
C LYS A 216 7.04 4.43 -15.47
N PHE A 217 8.22 4.56 -16.08
CA PHE A 217 8.61 3.80 -17.26
C PHE A 217 9.75 2.86 -16.91
N GLU A 218 9.52 1.55 -17.04
CA GLU A 218 10.59 0.57 -16.93
C GLU A 218 11.29 0.46 -18.29
N THR A 219 12.54 0.91 -18.35
CA THR A 219 13.35 0.80 -19.57
C THR A 219 14.28 -0.40 -19.48
N GLY A 220 14.32 -1.20 -20.55
CA GLY A 220 15.33 -2.25 -20.67
C GLY A 220 16.69 -1.60 -20.90
N ASN A 221 17.67 -1.91 -20.05
CA ASN A 221 19.07 -1.48 -20.23
C ASN A 221 19.66 -2.12 -21.50
N ILE A 222 19.32 -1.58 -22.67
CA ILE A 222 20.07 -1.81 -23.89
C ILE A 222 20.69 -0.47 -24.24
N PRO A 223 22.01 -0.28 -24.08
CA PRO A 223 22.69 0.88 -24.62
C PRO A 223 22.59 0.78 -26.15
N PHE A 224 21.56 1.39 -26.73
CA PHE A 224 21.48 1.58 -28.16
C PHE A 224 22.47 2.70 -28.52
N ASN A 225 23.68 2.31 -28.88
CA ASN A 225 24.69 3.19 -29.44
C ASN A 225 24.25 3.56 -30.86
N PHE A 226 23.43 4.59 -31.00
CA PHE A 226 23.15 5.20 -32.30
C PHE A 226 24.38 6.02 -32.70
N ASN A 227 25.26 5.42 -33.49
CA ASN A 227 25.99 6.20 -34.48
C ASN A 227 24.97 6.48 -35.58
N ASP A 228 24.46 7.70 -35.62
CA ASP A 228 23.71 8.20 -36.78
C ASP A 228 24.67 8.20 -37.97
N GLU A 229 24.55 7.21 -38.84
CA GLU A 229 24.96 7.28 -40.24
C GLU A 229 24.10 6.27 -41.01
N ASP A 230 23.45 6.78 -42.04
CA ASP A 230 22.55 6.06 -42.94
C ASP A 230 23.18 4.76 -43.46
N GLN A 231 22.55 3.61 -43.25
CA GLN A 231 22.67 2.46 -44.15
C GLN A 231 21.60 1.38 -43.92
N GLU A 232 20.82 1.22 -44.97
CA GLU A 232 20.17 0.03 -45.55
C GLU A 232 19.87 -1.21 -44.69
N GLU A 233 18.65 -1.69 -44.92
CA GLU A 233 18.05 -2.96 -44.51
C GLU A 233 19.04 -4.13 -44.46
N ASN A 234 19.14 -4.76 -43.29
CA ASN A 234 19.38 -6.19 -43.20
C ASN A 234 18.63 -6.77 -42.01
N GLU A 235 17.62 -7.58 -42.32
CA GLU A 235 16.90 -8.43 -41.40
C GLU A 235 17.89 -9.42 -40.75
N LEU A 236 17.93 -9.45 -39.42
CA LEU A 236 18.49 -10.57 -38.67
C LEU A 236 17.38 -11.16 -37.83
N GLU A 237 16.86 -12.28 -38.33
CA GLU A 237 16.04 -13.21 -37.58
C GLU A 237 16.83 -13.71 -36.35
N ILE A 238 16.29 -13.48 -35.15
CA ILE A 238 16.71 -14.21 -33.95
C ILE A 238 15.54 -15.09 -33.53
N ASP A 239 15.68 -16.38 -33.89
CA ASP A 239 14.89 -17.46 -33.31
C ASP A 239 15.21 -17.58 -31.83
N SER A 240 14.23 -17.29 -30.98
CA SER A 240 14.25 -17.72 -29.59
C SER A 240 12.89 -18.34 -29.24
N ARG A 241 12.66 -19.54 -29.77
CA ARG A 241 11.82 -20.54 -29.10
C ARG A 241 12.40 -20.88 -27.72
N LEU A 242 11.83 -20.28 -26.69
CA LEU A 242 11.64 -20.93 -25.39
C LEU A 242 10.40 -20.37 -24.71
N THR A 243 9.32 -21.12 -24.91
CA THR A 243 8.21 -21.40 -23.98
C THR A 243 7.68 -20.25 -23.12
N GLY A 244 6.44 -19.86 -23.43
CA GLY A 244 5.61 -19.09 -22.55
C GLY A 244 5.36 -19.79 -21.21
N ASN A 245 5.05 -18.98 -20.22
CA ASN A 245 3.82 -19.11 -19.47
C ASN A 245 3.42 -17.72 -18.96
N SER A 246 2.28 -17.27 -19.48
CA SER A 246 1.40 -16.32 -18.82
C SER A 246 1.10 -16.83 -17.42
N LEU A 247 1.51 -16.09 -16.39
CA LEU A 247 0.82 -16.02 -15.11
C LEU A 247 1.21 -14.70 -14.43
N THR A 248 0.15 -13.95 -14.12
CA THR A 248 0.09 -12.78 -13.28
C THR A 248 0.50 -13.10 -11.84
N TYR A 249 0.85 -12.04 -11.11
CA TYR A 249 1.24 -11.97 -9.68
C TYR A 249 2.74 -12.04 -9.39
N PHE A 250 3.35 -10.86 -9.29
CA PHE A 250 4.55 -10.67 -8.47
C PHE A 250 4.18 -9.73 -7.33
N ALA A 251 3.80 -10.29 -6.19
CA ALA A 251 4.10 -9.65 -4.92
C ALA A 251 5.62 -9.60 -4.77
N VAL A 252 6.15 -8.47 -4.33
CA VAL A 252 7.53 -8.37 -3.86
C VAL A 252 7.63 -9.23 -2.60
N GLY A 253 7.96 -10.51 -2.80
CA GLY A 253 8.29 -11.45 -1.73
C GLY A 253 9.75 -11.25 -1.36
N ASP A 254 9.98 -10.78 -0.15
CA ASP A 254 11.29 -10.82 0.48
C ASP A 254 11.86 -12.24 0.37
N ARG A 255 13.15 -12.36 0.03
CA ARG A 255 13.87 -13.64 -0.09
C ARG A 255 13.94 -14.44 1.24
N ASN A 256 13.27 -13.98 2.29
CA ASN A 256 13.01 -14.69 3.55
C ASN A 256 11.78 -15.61 3.51
N ASP A 257 10.97 -15.57 2.46
CA ASP A 257 9.67 -16.28 2.41
C ASP A 257 9.78 -17.80 2.28
N GLU A 258 10.86 -18.33 1.74
CA GLU A 258 10.98 -19.78 1.58
C GLU A 258 11.29 -20.45 2.93
N TYR A 259 12.19 -19.86 3.72
CA TYR A 259 12.50 -20.34 5.07
C TYR A 259 11.31 -20.15 6.03
N SER A 260 10.62 -19.00 5.96
CA SER A 260 9.45 -18.73 6.80
C SER A 260 8.29 -19.70 6.52
N LYS A 261 8.09 -20.11 5.27
CA LYS A 261 7.09 -21.13 4.88
C LYS A 261 7.38 -22.49 5.49
N TRP A 262 8.62 -22.98 5.41
CA TRP A 262 8.99 -24.27 6.00
C TRP A 262 8.90 -24.26 7.52
N VAL A 263 9.23 -23.13 8.17
CA VAL A 263 9.06 -22.96 9.62
C VAL A 263 7.58 -22.95 10.01
N ALA A 264 6.72 -22.24 9.27
CA ALA A 264 5.28 -22.21 9.54
C ALA A 264 4.61 -23.59 9.37
N ILE A 265 5.02 -24.36 8.35
CA ILE A 265 4.55 -25.75 8.15
C ILE A 265 4.99 -26.64 9.31
N GLY A 266 6.24 -26.49 9.78
CA GLY A 266 6.76 -27.23 10.94
C GLY A 266 5.94 -26.96 12.22
N ILE A 267 5.59 -25.70 12.47
CA ILE A 267 4.77 -25.30 13.63
C ILE A 267 3.35 -25.88 13.53
N LEU A 268 2.71 -25.80 12.36
CA LEU A 268 1.37 -26.38 12.14
C LEU A 268 1.36 -27.90 12.34
N ALA A 269 2.37 -28.61 11.84
CA ALA A 269 2.50 -30.04 12.04
C ALA A 269 2.64 -30.38 13.54
N ALA A 270 3.47 -29.65 14.28
CA ALA A 270 3.64 -29.85 15.72
C ALA A 270 2.34 -29.65 16.50
N PHE A 271 1.53 -28.63 16.15
CA PHE A 271 0.21 -28.44 16.76
C PHE A 271 -0.75 -29.59 16.46
N LEU A 272 -0.78 -30.11 15.24
CA LEU A 272 -1.64 -31.24 14.87
C LEU A 272 -1.26 -32.52 15.62
N PHE A 273 0.04 -32.81 15.76
CA PHE A 273 0.50 -33.93 16.57
C PHE A 273 0.17 -33.73 18.05
N GLY A 274 0.36 -32.53 18.59
CA GLY A 274 -0.03 -32.19 19.97
C GLY A 274 -1.52 -32.42 20.22
N MET A 275 -2.39 -31.91 19.34
CA MET A 275 -3.84 -32.11 19.46
C MET A 275 -4.25 -33.58 19.34
N SER A 276 -3.58 -34.35 18.48
CA SER A 276 -3.81 -35.79 18.36
C SER A 276 -3.43 -36.53 19.65
N THR A 277 -2.29 -36.20 20.26
CA THR A 277 -1.88 -36.82 21.54
C THR A 277 -2.84 -36.47 22.68
N ILE A 278 -3.33 -35.24 22.74
CA ILE A 278 -4.33 -34.80 23.73
C ILE A 278 -5.65 -35.51 23.51
N ALA A 279 -6.10 -35.65 22.25
CA ALA A 279 -7.33 -36.38 21.93
C ALA A 279 -7.24 -37.87 22.33
N VAL A 280 -6.09 -38.51 22.12
CA VAL A 280 -5.84 -39.90 22.56
C VAL A 280 -5.82 -40.00 24.09
N LEU A 281 -5.19 -39.05 24.79
CA LEU A 281 -5.21 -39.00 26.25
C LEU A 281 -6.63 -38.81 26.80
N LEU A 282 -7.42 -37.90 26.21
CA LEU A 282 -8.83 -37.71 26.58
C LEU A 282 -9.67 -38.96 26.27
N TYR A 283 -9.42 -39.62 25.16
CA TYR A 283 -10.07 -40.88 24.81
C TYR A 283 -9.77 -41.98 25.84
N LEU A 284 -8.50 -42.12 26.24
CA LEU A 284 -8.09 -43.06 27.27
C LEU A 284 -8.67 -42.69 28.64
N LEU A 285 -8.75 -41.42 29.00
CA LEU A 285 -9.39 -40.96 30.23
C LEU A 285 -10.91 -41.20 30.22
N CYS A 286 -11.57 -41.04 29.08
CA CYS A 286 -12.98 -41.37 28.89
C CYS A 286 -13.23 -42.90 28.94
N TRP A 287 -12.30 -43.71 28.44
CA TRP A 287 -12.35 -45.17 28.56
C TRP A 287 -12.03 -45.68 29.96
N CYS A 288 -11.20 -44.96 30.72
CA CYS A 288 -10.98 -45.23 32.14
C CYS A 288 -12.18 -44.87 33.02
N LYS A 289 -13.12 -44.06 32.53
CA LYS A 289 -14.44 -43.89 33.17
C LYS A 289 -15.38 -45.01 32.74
N LYS A 290 -15.20 -46.18 33.35
CA LYS A 290 -16.19 -47.27 33.28
C LYS A 290 -17.57 -46.75 33.71
N PRO A 291 -18.66 -46.99 32.94
CA PRO A 291 -20.00 -46.73 33.43
C PRO A 291 -20.30 -47.67 34.62
N PRO A 292 -21.01 -47.21 35.67
CA PRO A 292 -21.41 -48.09 36.77
C PRO A 292 -22.33 -49.20 36.25
N PRO A 293 -22.21 -50.43 36.74
CA PRO A 293 -23.04 -51.54 36.27
C PRO A 293 -24.50 -51.33 36.66
N ALA A 294 -25.39 -51.42 35.66
CA ALA A 294 -26.83 -51.47 35.84
C ALA A 294 -27.21 -52.69 36.70
N LYS A 295 -27.87 -52.45 37.83
CA LYS A 295 -28.45 -53.53 38.65
C LYS A 295 -29.80 -53.94 38.05
N THR A 296 -29.85 -55.20 37.64
CA THR A 296 -31.04 -56.02 37.38
C THR A 296 -32.03 -55.98 38.55
N ALA A 297 -33.32 -55.86 38.23
CA ALA A 297 -34.44 -55.98 39.15
C ALA A 297 -34.53 -57.40 39.76
N PRO A 298 -35.18 -57.52 40.94
CA PRO A 298 -36.25 -58.52 41.05
C PRO A 298 -37.50 -58.05 41.83
N THR A 299 -38.66 -58.35 41.23
CA THR A 299 -39.92 -58.92 41.77
C THR A 299 -40.56 -58.47 43.11
N VAL A 300 -41.81 -57.96 42.96
CA VAL A 300 -43.10 -58.52 43.49
C VAL A 300 -43.70 -58.02 44.84
N TYR A 301 -44.99 -57.56 44.75
CA TYR A 301 -46.07 -57.24 45.73
C TYR A 301 -45.75 -56.31 46.93
N GLU A 302 -46.50 -55.26 47.28
CA GLU A 302 -47.93 -55.18 47.65
C GLU A 302 -48.50 -53.73 47.51
N LYS A 303 -49.83 -53.61 47.35
CA LYS A 303 -50.70 -52.39 47.26
C LYS A 303 -50.96 -51.78 48.68
N PRO A 304 -51.79 -50.72 48.87
CA PRO A 304 -52.16 -49.52 48.10
C PRO A 304 -51.70 -48.24 48.87
N GLU A 305 -51.83 -46.98 48.43
CA GLU A 305 -53.05 -46.14 48.49
C GLU A 305 -52.66 -44.65 48.29
N VAL A 306 -53.63 -43.84 47.84
CA VAL A 306 -53.70 -42.34 47.83
C VAL A 306 -53.24 -41.54 46.59
N GLN A 307 -54.27 -41.26 45.79
CA GLN A 307 -54.62 -40.10 44.93
C GLN A 307 -53.81 -38.78 44.99
N MET A 308 -53.49 -38.34 43.76
CA MET A 308 -53.52 -36.98 43.14
C MET A 308 -53.56 -35.71 44.01
N MET A 309 -52.68 -34.75 43.67
CA MET A 309 -53.11 -33.37 43.46
C MET A 309 -52.16 -32.63 42.48
N ILE A 310 -52.69 -32.24 41.32
CA ILE A 310 -52.15 -31.15 40.50
C ILE A 310 -52.99 -29.93 40.85
N LEU A 311 -52.35 -28.81 41.16
CA LEU A 311 -52.96 -27.50 40.95
C LEU A 311 -51.95 -26.55 40.29
N PRO A 312 -52.36 -25.81 39.23
CA PRO A 312 -51.50 -24.90 38.50
C PRO A 312 -51.61 -23.48 39.08
N GLN A 313 -50.60 -22.63 38.84
CA GLN A 313 -50.80 -21.31 38.21
C GLN A 313 -49.53 -20.46 38.17
N ASN A 314 -49.26 -19.98 36.95
CA ASN A 314 -48.74 -18.68 36.57
C ASN A 314 -48.50 -17.64 37.69
N SER A 315 -47.26 -17.15 37.78
CA SER A 315 -47.04 -15.71 37.87
C SER A 315 -45.72 -15.32 37.18
N VAL A 316 -45.85 -14.47 36.16
CA VAL A 316 -44.74 -13.80 35.48
C VAL A 316 -44.61 -12.41 36.07
N LYS A 317 -43.44 -12.06 36.63
CA LYS A 317 -42.98 -10.67 36.78
C LYS A 317 -41.44 -10.61 36.72
N ARG A 318 -40.94 -9.64 35.94
CA ARG A 318 -39.54 -9.34 35.55
C ARG A 318 -38.71 -8.76 36.70
N VAL A 319 -37.40 -9.07 36.77
CA VAL A 319 -36.30 -8.14 37.16
C VAL A 319 -34.95 -8.59 36.52
N SER A 320 -34.10 -7.61 36.25
CA SER A 320 -32.85 -7.53 35.49
C SER A 320 -31.67 -8.44 35.89
N MET A 321 -30.87 -8.80 34.88
CA MET A 321 -29.63 -9.57 34.94
C MET A 321 -28.43 -8.66 35.26
N ASN A 322 -27.92 -8.68 36.50
CA ASN A 322 -26.54 -8.27 36.83
C ASN A 322 -26.14 -8.60 38.28
N THR A 323 -25.90 -9.87 38.64
CA THR A 323 -25.18 -10.23 39.88
C THR A 323 -24.60 -11.66 39.90
N TYR A 324 -23.83 -12.07 38.88
CA TYR A 324 -23.06 -13.33 38.93
C TYR A 324 -21.54 -13.10 38.80
N ARG A 325 -21.00 -12.22 39.64
CA ARG A 325 -19.55 -11.99 39.69
C ARG A 325 -18.95 -11.84 41.09
N THR A 326 -19.62 -12.32 42.14
CA THR A 326 -19.17 -12.08 43.52
C THR A 326 -19.39 -13.26 44.46
N THR A 327 -19.09 -14.49 44.00
CA THR A 327 -19.10 -15.69 44.87
C THR A 327 -17.95 -16.65 44.57
N LEU A 328 -16.74 -16.12 44.34
CA LEU A 328 -15.52 -16.92 44.19
C LEU A 328 -14.38 -16.50 45.14
N ASP A 329 -14.57 -15.43 45.94
CA ASP A 329 -13.54 -14.90 46.86
C ASP A 329 -13.80 -15.21 48.35
N HIS A 330 -14.65 -16.19 48.67
CA HIS A 330 -15.03 -16.49 50.06
C HIS A 330 -14.70 -17.91 50.55
N PHE A 331 -13.71 -18.59 49.95
CA PHE A 331 -13.34 -19.96 50.37
C PHE A 331 -11.86 -20.23 50.67
N ASP A 332 -10.94 -19.28 50.45
CA ASP A 332 -9.50 -19.54 50.60
C ASP A 332 -8.81 -18.89 51.81
N HIS A 333 -9.57 -18.45 52.82
CA HIS A 333 -8.99 -17.95 54.08
C HIS A 333 -9.55 -18.64 55.31
N SER A 334 -9.33 -19.95 55.39
CA SER A 334 -9.25 -20.66 56.67
C SER A 334 -8.31 -21.85 56.48
N LEU A 335 -7.43 -22.08 57.47
CA LEU A 335 -6.35 -23.09 57.49
C LEU A 335 -4.98 -22.61 56.97
N ILE A 336 -4.26 -21.81 57.76
CA ILE A 336 -3.28 -22.35 58.73
C ILE A 336 -2.59 -21.17 59.43
N GLU A 337 -2.95 -21.07 60.69
CA GLU A 337 -2.29 -20.34 61.76
C GLU A 337 -0.91 -20.94 62.05
N LYS A 338 0.13 -20.09 62.17
CA LYS A 338 1.19 -20.19 63.20
C LYS A 338 2.09 -18.96 63.16
N VAL A 339 1.77 -18.02 64.04
CA VAL A 339 2.61 -16.91 64.55
C VAL A 339 3.35 -17.48 65.79
N PRO A 340 4.59 -17.07 66.16
CA PRO A 340 4.74 -15.85 66.94
C PRO A 340 5.98 -14.97 66.71
N LEU A 341 5.67 -13.67 66.55
CA LEU A 341 6.05 -12.53 67.39
C LEU A 341 7.45 -11.87 67.33
N ARG A 342 7.33 -10.53 67.23
CA ARG A 342 8.18 -9.42 67.76
C ARG A 342 9.48 -9.14 67.00
N SER A 343 9.89 -7.90 66.73
CA SER A 343 9.38 -6.56 67.11
C SER A 343 10.23 -5.48 66.42
N VAL A 344 9.63 -4.31 66.18
CA VAL A 344 10.22 -2.96 66.36
C VAL A 344 11.19 -2.40 65.27
N SER A 345 10.63 -1.42 64.54
CA SER A 345 11.11 -0.04 64.32
C SER A 345 12.20 0.33 63.28
N VAL A 346 11.80 1.33 62.48
CA VAL A 346 12.53 2.58 62.14
C VAL A 346 13.56 2.55 60.99
N ALA A 347 13.14 3.24 59.91
CA ALA A 347 13.81 4.29 59.15
C ALA A 347 15.24 4.14 58.57
N SER A 348 15.32 4.76 57.38
CA SER A 348 16.44 5.54 56.82
C SER A 348 17.65 4.82 56.20
N SER A 349 17.82 5.17 54.91
CA SER A 349 19.02 5.71 54.26
C SER A 349 20.29 4.86 54.04
N GLU A 350 20.71 4.95 52.77
CA GLU A 350 22.09 5.18 52.29
C GLU A 350 23.12 4.03 52.23
N TYR A 351 23.69 3.94 51.01
CA TYR A 351 25.09 3.69 50.66
C TYR A 351 25.80 2.42 51.17
N ALA A 352 26.21 1.57 50.22
CA ALA A 352 27.60 1.46 49.73
C ALA A 352 27.93 0.03 49.23
N ASP A 353 28.45 -0.04 48.00
CA ASP A 353 29.35 -1.10 47.49
C ASP A 353 30.62 -1.19 48.36
N PRO A 354 31.34 -2.33 48.43
CA PRO A 354 32.33 -2.63 47.37
C PRO A 354 32.59 -4.12 47.04
N ASP A 355 33.16 -4.27 45.84
CA ASP A 355 34.07 -5.29 45.30
C ASP A 355 34.38 -6.58 46.09
N CYS A 356 34.44 -7.69 45.35
CA CYS A 356 35.61 -8.56 45.35
C CYS A 356 35.73 -9.39 44.06
N ASP A 357 36.90 -9.26 43.45
CA ASP A 357 37.45 -9.94 42.28
C ASP A 357 37.49 -11.48 42.37
N LYS A 358 37.48 -12.12 41.19
CA LYS A 358 38.63 -12.90 40.68
C LYS A 358 38.57 -13.16 39.18
#